data_AF-A0A8C6G023-F1
#
_entry.id   AF-A0A8C6G023-F1
#
_cell.length_a   1.000
_cell.length_b   1.000
_cell.length_c   1.000
_cell.angle_alpha   90.00
_cell.angle_beta   90.00
_cell.angle_gamma   90.00
#
_symmetry.space_group_name_H-M   'P 1'
#
loop_
_entity.id
_entity.type
_entity.pdbx_description
1 polymer ?
#
loop_
_entity_poly.entity_id
_entity_poly.type
_entity_poly.pdbx_seq_one_letter_code
_entity_poly.pdbx_strand_id
1 'polypeptide(L)'
;MSSKSQSSFLHKFKGVIFSTMSSEELLNSLDSFEAREDDVFLVSYPKSGTHWIAKVIENIPNARITLTPPIELGDISKFEELKTYCERRVIPTHLSYSMLPMNIKEKQCKIIYIIRNPKDIAVSFFHYYRDNPNLPIIETWHEFFELFLKGDEHTMLTLSTPLPILSPI
;
A
#
# COMPACT_ATOMS: atom_id res chain seq x y z
N MET A 1 10.59 -14.46 -25.57
CA MET A 1 11.83 -14.20 -24.80
C MET A 1 11.70 -12.91 -23.96
N SER A 2 10.69 -12.82 -23.08
CA SER A 2 10.31 -11.54 -22.43
C SER A 2 10.60 -11.45 -20.91
N SER A 3 11.39 -12.36 -20.33
CA SER A 3 11.55 -12.42 -18.86
C SER A 3 12.69 -11.56 -18.30
N LYS A 4 13.54 -10.96 -19.13
CA LYS A 4 14.77 -10.30 -18.66
C LYS A 4 14.65 -8.80 -18.35
N SER A 5 13.51 -8.14 -18.62
CA SER A 5 13.36 -6.68 -18.47
C SER A 5 12.54 -6.24 -17.24
N GLN A 6 11.79 -7.13 -16.58
CA GLN A 6 10.91 -6.72 -15.47
C GLN A 6 11.61 -6.71 -14.10
N SER A 7 12.76 -7.38 -13.95
CA SER A 7 13.39 -7.63 -12.64
C SER A 7 14.04 -6.40 -11.99
N SER A 8 14.16 -5.27 -12.68
CA SER A 8 14.78 -4.05 -12.11
C SER A 8 13.79 -3.18 -11.33
N PHE A 9 12.49 -3.28 -11.62
CA PHE A 9 11.47 -2.37 -11.08
C PHE A 9 10.58 -3.01 -10.03
N LEU A 10 10.39 -4.32 -10.10
CA LEU A 10 9.47 -5.08 -9.26
C LEU A 10 10.19 -6.29 -8.65
N HIS A 11 9.77 -6.66 -7.45
CA HIS A 11 10.18 -7.90 -6.79
C HIS A 11 8.99 -8.56 -6.07
N LYS A 12 9.14 -9.82 -5.66
CA LYS A 12 8.06 -10.62 -5.05
C LYS A 12 8.37 -10.85 -3.58
N PHE A 13 7.47 -10.41 -2.71
CA PHE A 13 7.54 -10.60 -1.26
C PHE A 13 6.25 -11.28 -0.77
N LYS A 14 6.39 -12.43 -0.07
CA LYS A 14 5.26 -13.25 0.42
C LYS A 14 4.16 -13.52 -0.63
N GLY A 15 4.56 -13.72 -1.88
CA GLY A 15 3.63 -13.96 -2.99
C GLY A 15 3.08 -12.72 -3.67
N VAL A 16 3.27 -11.53 -3.10
CA VAL A 16 2.78 -10.24 -3.62
C VAL A 16 3.90 -9.46 -4.31
N ILE A 17 3.57 -8.73 -5.36
CA ILE A 17 4.52 -7.88 -6.07
C ILE A 17 4.64 -6.51 -5.40
N PHE A 18 5.87 -6.09 -5.21
CA PHE A 18 6.25 -4.78 -4.71
C PHE A 18 7.18 -4.07 -5.70
N SER A 19 7.20 -2.74 -5.65
CA SER A 19 8.25 -1.96 -6.31
C SER A 19 9.59 -2.20 -5.61
N THR A 20 10.70 -2.15 -6.34
CA THR A 20 12.06 -2.15 -5.78
C THR A 20 12.34 -0.93 -4.89
N MET A 21 11.47 0.09 -4.92
CA MET A 21 11.49 1.17 -3.94
C MET A 21 11.06 0.74 -2.52
N SER A 22 10.41 -0.42 -2.38
CA SER A 22 10.11 -1.05 -1.11
C SER A 22 11.16 -2.12 -0.86
N SER A 23 12.14 -1.86 0.01
CA SER A 23 13.22 -2.83 0.23
C SER A 23 12.69 -4.11 0.89
N GLU A 24 13.28 -5.26 0.54
CA GLU A 24 12.89 -6.53 1.15
C GLU A 24 13.21 -6.55 2.65
N GLU A 25 14.28 -5.86 3.08
CA GLU A 25 14.63 -5.70 4.49
C GLU A 25 13.55 -4.95 5.27
N LEU A 26 13.01 -3.86 4.70
CA LEU A 26 11.90 -3.10 5.28
C LEU A 26 10.66 -3.98 5.41
N LEU A 27 10.29 -4.70 4.35
CA LEU A 27 9.09 -5.55 4.33
C LEU A 27 9.20 -6.71 5.32
N ASN A 28 10.38 -7.32 5.47
CA ASN A 28 10.64 -8.34 6.50
C ASN A 28 10.56 -7.77 7.91
N SER A 29 10.86 -6.49 8.08
CA SER A 29 10.91 -5.81 9.37
C SER A 29 9.61 -5.11 9.73
N LEU A 30 8.52 -5.25 8.97
CA LEU A 30 7.26 -4.54 9.24
C LEU A 30 6.77 -4.69 10.70
N ASP A 31 6.91 -5.87 11.30
CA ASP A 31 6.49 -6.09 12.70
C ASP A 31 7.36 -5.35 13.74
N SER A 32 8.52 -4.80 13.36
CA SER A 32 9.36 -3.95 14.23
C SER A 32 8.92 -2.48 14.23
N PHE A 33 8.04 -2.08 13.32
CA PHE A 33 7.43 -0.75 13.35
C PHE A 33 6.66 -0.57 14.65
N GLU A 34 6.89 0.53 15.37
CA GLU A 34 6.17 0.85 16.61
C GLU A 34 4.99 1.80 16.34
N ALA A 35 3.78 1.24 16.32
CA ALA A 35 2.56 2.02 16.26
C ALA A 35 2.36 2.86 17.53
N ARG A 36 1.68 4.00 17.42
CA ARG A 36 1.18 4.81 18.53
C ARG A 36 -0.33 4.66 18.62
N GLU A 37 -0.89 4.77 19.82
CA GLU A 37 -2.34 4.65 20.04
C GLU A 37 -3.14 5.71 19.26
N ASP A 38 -2.54 6.87 18.99
CA ASP A 38 -3.18 7.95 18.26
C ASP A 38 -2.96 7.90 16.73
N ASP A 39 -2.14 6.98 16.22
CA ASP A 39 -1.90 6.84 14.78
C ASP A 39 -3.20 6.58 14.00
N VAL A 40 -3.22 7.08 12.78
CA VAL A 40 -4.26 6.82 11.80
C VAL A 40 -3.66 6.19 10.56
N PHE A 41 -4.13 5.00 10.18
CA PHE A 41 -3.70 4.33 8.96
C PHE A 41 -4.67 4.63 7.82
N LEU A 42 -4.16 5.18 6.72
CA LEU A 42 -4.90 5.38 5.49
C LEU A 42 -4.63 4.20 4.55
N VAL A 43 -5.51 3.22 4.58
CA VAL A 43 -5.34 1.96 3.87
C VAL A 43 -6.14 2.01 2.56
N SER A 44 -5.52 1.59 1.46
CA SER A 44 -6.19 1.58 0.15
C SER A 44 -5.51 0.63 -0.82
N TYR A 45 -6.27 0.02 -1.73
CA TYR A 45 -5.63 -0.57 -2.91
C TYR A 45 -5.08 0.57 -3.81
N PRO A 46 -3.90 0.42 -4.44
CA PRO A 46 -3.35 1.45 -5.33
C PRO A 46 -4.40 1.97 -6.32
N LYS A 47 -4.40 3.28 -6.58
CA LYS A 47 -5.36 3.96 -7.47
C LYS A 47 -6.82 4.03 -6.97
N SER A 48 -7.08 3.66 -5.72
CA SER A 48 -8.43 3.77 -5.11
C SER A 48 -8.77 5.16 -4.54
N GLY A 49 -7.85 6.13 -4.59
CA GLY A 49 -8.10 7.50 -4.13
C GLY A 49 -7.28 7.95 -2.92
N THR A 50 -6.15 7.28 -2.63
CA THR A 50 -5.25 7.58 -1.50
C THR A 50 -4.85 9.04 -1.41
N HIS A 51 -4.39 9.63 -2.53
CA HIS A 51 -3.96 11.03 -2.57
C HIS A 51 -5.12 12.00 -2.30
N TRP A 52 -6.33 11.69 -2.79
CA TRP A 52 -7.49 12.53 -2.57
C TRP A 52 -7.90 12.53 -1.10
N ILE A 53 -8.00 11.36 -0.46
CA ILE A 53 -8.32 11.27 0.96
C ILE A 53 -7.21 11.85 1.83
N ALA A 54 -5.95 11.61 1.51
CA ALA A 54 -4.83 12.24 2.19
C ALA A 54 -4.99 13.77 2.17
N LYS A 55 -5.36 14.35 1.01
CA LYS A 55 -5.61 15.80 0.92
C LYS A 55 -6.82 16.26 1.71
N VAL A 56 -7.90 15.49 1.74
CA VAL A 56 -9.07 15.79 2.59
C VAL A 56 -8.66 15.82 4.06
N ILE A 57 -7.88 14.83 4.51
CA ILE A 57 -7.37 14.72 5.87
C ILE A 57 -6.46 15.90 6.24
N GLU A 58 -5.53 16.29 5.36
CA GLU A 58 -4.68 17.47 5.55
C GLU A 58 -5.47 18.78 5.70
N ASN A 59 -6.67 18.87 5.10
CA ASN A 59 -7.51 20.07 5.16
C ASN A 59 -8.48 20.07 6.35
N ILE A 60 -8.44 19.07 7.25
CA ILE A 60 -9.25 19.08 8.46
C ILE A 60 -8.71 20.18 9.40
N PRO A 61 -9.52 21.20 9.73
CA PRO A 61 -9.06 22.33 10.52
C PRO A 61 -8.66 21.89 11.93
N ASN A 62 -7.53 22.41 12.43
CA ASN A 62 -7.02 22.20 13.79
C ASN A 62 -6.72 20.73 14.16
N ALA A 63 -6.56 19.83 13.18
CA ALA A 63 -6.34 18.41 13.44
C ALA A 63 -4.96 18.08 14.05
N ARG A 64 -3.95 18.95 13.90
CA ARG A 64 -2.54 18.75 14.35
C ARG A 64 -2.03 17.35 13.98
N ILE A 65 -1.97 17.11 12.68
CA ILE A 65 -1.56 15.84 12.10
C ILE A 65 -0.35 16.03 11.19
N THR A 66 0.45 14.98 11.07
CA THR A 66 1.47 14.88 10.03
C THR A 66 1.15 13.70 9.11
N LEU A 67 0.92 13.99 7.82
CA LEU A 67 0.82 12.98 6.79
C LEU A 67 2.23 12.47 6.46
N THR A 68 2.46 11.17 6.63
CA THR A 68 3.77 10.56 6.37
C THR A 68 3.83 9.96 4.96
N PRO A 69 5.02 9.60 4.46
CA PRO A 69 5.14 8.68 3.35
C PRO A 69 4.51 7.30 3.68
N PRO A 70 4.19 6.48 2.67
CA PRO A 70 3.70 5.12 2.90
C PRO A 70 4.68 4.29 3.72
N ILE A 71 4.17 3.48 4.66
CA ILE A 71 5.00 2.69 5.59
C ILE A 71 5.87 1.65 4.88
N GLU A 72 5.40 1.11 3.76
CA GLU A 72 6.10 0.11 2.96
C GLU A 72 7.10 0.70 1.95
N LEU A 73 7.32 2.02 1.92
CA LEU A 73 8.18 2.68 0.93
C LEU A 73 9.52 3.10 1.55
N GLY A 74 10.62 2.70 0.91
CA GLY A 74 12.00 3.02 1.33
C GLY A 74 12.74 1.79 1.87
N ASP A 75 13.63 2.04 2.82
CA ASP A 75 14.39 1.03 3.54
C ASP A 75 14.08 1.05 5.05
N ILE A 76 14.77 0.24 5.85
CA ILE A 76 14.52 0.10 7.29
C ILE A 76 14.68 1.41 8.08
N SER A 77 15.44 2.39 7.57
CA SER A 77 15.57 3.71 8.20
C SER A 77 14.23 4.46 8.28
N LYS A 78 13.23 4.05 7.48
CA LYS A 78 11.86 4.57 7.52
C LYS A 78 11.25 4.52 8.92
N PHE A 79 11.51 3.48 9.69
CA PHE A 79 10.93 3.37 11.04
C PHE A 79 11.51 4.40 12.01
N GLU A 80 12.80 4.69 11.90
CA GLU A 80 13.43 5.76 12.68
C GLU A 80 12.93 7.14 12.25
N GLU A 81 12.77 7.38 10.95
CA GLU A 81 12.14 8.61 10.42
C GLU A 81 10.73 8.79 11.01
N LEU A 82 9.91 7.74 11.01
CA LEU A 82 8.55 7.78 11.54
C LEU A 82 8.50 8.09 13.05
N LYS A 83 9.56 7.77 13.81
CA LYS A 83 9.67 8.13 15.23
C LYS A 83 9.89 9.63 15.45
N THR A 84 10.47 10.34 14.48
CA THR A 84 10.80 11.78 14.60
C THR A 84 9.57 12.69 14.57
N TYR A 85 8.46 12.24 13.99
CA TYR A 85 7.22 13.02 13.96
C TYR A 85 6.64 13.16 15.36
N CYS A 86 6.47 14.38 15.85
CA CYS A 86 5.90 14.64 17.19
C CYS A 86 4.38 14.71 17.19
N GLU A 87 3.77 15.09 16.06
CA GLU A 87 2.32 15.19 15.93
C GLU A 87 1.68 13.82 15.64
N ARG A 88 0.35 13.80 15.67
CA ARG A 88 -0.44 12.62 15.32
C ARG A 88 -0.12 12.21 13.88
N ARG A 89 0.34 10.98 13.67
CA ARG A 89 0.73 10.50 12.34
C ARG A 89 -0.48 9.99 11.58
N VAL A 90 -0.59 10.38 10.32
CA VAL A 90 -1.47 9.75 9.33
C VAL A 90 -0.56 9.00 8.36
N ILE A 91 -0.62 7.67 8.42
CA ILE A 91 0.31 6.78 7.73
C ILE A 91 -0.43 6.09 6.58
N PRO A 92 -0.16 6.47 5.31
CA PRO A 92 -0.69 5.75 4.17
C PRO A 92 -0.09 4.35 4.10
N THR A 93 -0.87 3.41 3.58
CA THR A 93 -0.35 2.10 3.21
C THR A 93 -1.24 1.44 2.19
N HIS A 94 -0.60 0.63 1.36
CA HIS A 94 -1.28 -0.26 0.45
C HIS A 94 -1.23 -1.72 0.93
N LEU A 95 -0.51 -2.03 2.01
CA LEU A 95 -0.35 -3.38 2.55
C LEU A 95 -1.70 -4.10 2.75
N SER A 96 -1.71 -5.41 2.45
CA SER A 96 -2.82 -6.27 2.78
C SER A 96 -2.95 -6.40 4.30
N TYR A 97 -4.15 -6.73 4.77
CA TYR A 97 -4.41 -6.91 6.20
C TYR A 97 -3.46 -7.92 6.86
N SER A 98 -3.07 -8.98 6.15
CA SER A 98 -2.12 -10.01 6.59
C SER A 98 -0.66 -9.53 6.71
N MET A 99 -0.30 -8.41 6.09
CA MET A 99 1.04 -7.82 6.15
C MET A 99 1.11 -6.57 7.03
N LEU A 100 -0.01 -6.12 7.59
CA LEU A 100 0.00 -5.01 8.53
C LEU A 100 0.67 -5.44 9.85
N PRO A 101 1.55 -4.60 10.44
CA PRO A 101 2.17 -4.87 11.74
C PRO A 101 1.13 -5.22 12.80
N MET A 102 1.35 -6.31 13.56
CA MET A 102 0.37 -6.81 14.52
C MET A 102 0.01 -5.78 15.61
N ASN A 103 0.98 -4.96 16.01
CA ASN A 103 0.79 -3.97 17.07
C ASN A 103 -0.19 -2.84 16.71
N ILE A 104 -0.52 -2.64 15.42
CA ILE A 104 -1.57 -1.72 14.98
C ILE A 104 -2.92 -2.19 15.55
N LYS A 105 -3.16 -3.50 15.54
CA LYS A 105 -4.37 -4.11 16.09
C LYS A 105 -4.36 -4.09 17.61
N GLU A 106 -3.21 -4.40 18.23
CA GLU A 106 -3.07 -4.41 19.70
C GLU A 106 -3.31 -3.02 20.30
N LYS A 107 -2.79 -1.96 19.66
CA LYS A 107 -2.98 -0.56 20.08
C LYS A 107 -4.28 0.06 19.58
N GLN A 108 -5.11 -0.71 18.86
CA GLN A 108 -6.40 -0.27 18.33
C GLN A 108 -6.32 1.04 17.54
N CYS A 109 -5.26 1.21 16.74
CA CYS A 109 -5.07 2.40 15.91
C CYS A 109 -6.26 2.60 14.96
N LYS A 110 -6.54 3.84 14.59
CA LYS A 110 -7.66 4.14 13.69
C LYS A 110 -7.31 3.77 12.27
N ILE A 111 -8.22 3.11 11.54
CA ILE A 111 -8.03 2.75 10.13
C ILE A 111 -9.09 3.43 9.28
N ILE A 112 -8.66 4.19 8.29
CA ILE A 112 -9.50 4.72 7.21
C ILE A 112 -9.21 3.87 5.98
N TYR A 113 -10.17 3.03 5.59
CA TYR A 113 -10.05 2.16 4.42
C TYR A 113 -10.86 2.72 3.26
N ILE A 114 -10.21 3.01 2.13
CA ILE A 114 -10.88 3.48 0.90
C ILE A 114 -10.86 2.42 -0.19
N ILE A 115 -12.03 2.18 -0.76
CA ILE A 115 -12.25 1.33 -1.91
C ILE A 115 -12.77 2.13 -3.09
N ARG A 116 -12.44 1.66 -4.29
CA ARG A 116 -12.97 2.15 -5.54
C ARG A 116 -13.45 0.96 -6.38
N ASN A 117 -14.36 1.21 -7.30
CA ASN A 117 -14.79 0.18 -8.25
C ASN A 117 -13.56 -0.43 -8.98
N PRO A 118 -13.39 -1.76 -9.00
CA PRO A 118 -12.21 -2.39 -9.59
C PRO A 118 -12.05 -2.14 -11.09
N LYS A 119 -13.14 -1.88 -11.82
CA LYS A 119 -13.07 -1.51 -13.24
C LYS A 119 -12.37 -0.17 -13.44
N ASP A 120 -12.71 0.82 -12.61
CA ASP A 120 -12.07 2.14 -12.65
C ASP A 120 -10.62 2.10 -12.15
N ILE A 121 -10.37 1.27 -11.13
CA ILE A 121 -9.01 1.00 -10.63
C ILE A 121 -8.15 0.46 -11.76
N ALA A 122 -8.61 -0.57 -12.47
CA ALA A 122 -7.85 -1.19 -13.54
C ALA A 122 -7.43 -0.17 -14.61
N VAL A 123 -8.37 0.64 -15.11
CA VAL A 123 -8.06 1.69 -16.10
C VAL A 123 -7.07 2.72 -15.55
N SER A 124 -7.28 3.20 -14.33
CA SER A 124 -6.37 4.16 -13.69
C SER A 124 -4.97 3.58 -13.46
N PHE A 125 -4.88 2.29 -13.19
CA PHE A 125 -3.63 1.61 -12.90
C PHE A 125 -2.85 1.31 -14.17
N PHE A 126 -3.50 0.96 -15.27
CA PHE A 126 -2.87 0.86 -16.59
C PHE A 126 -2.17 2.17 -16.99
N HIS A 127 -2.86 3.30 -16.89
CA HIS A 127 -2.26 4.60 -17.16
C HIS A 127 -1.09 4.91 -16.22
N TYR A 128 -1.19 4.51 -14.96
CA TYR A 128 -0.09 4.68 -14.01
C TYR A 128 1.15 3.84 -14.36
N TYR A 129 1.00 2.59 -14.81
CA TYR A 129 2.12 1.78 -15.31
C TYR A 129 2.76 2.41 -16.55
N ARG A 130 1.94 2.95 -17.47
CA ARG A 130 2.42 3.58 -18.70
C ARG A 130 3.19 4.88 -18.44
N ASP A 131 2.70 5.70 -17.51
CA ASP A 131 3.17 7.08 -17.33
C ASP A 131 4.21 7.20 -16.18
N ASN A 132 4.44 6.15 -15.39
CA ASN A 132 5.40 6.14 -14.28
C ASN A 132 6.71 5.43 -14.67
N PRO A 133 7.86 6.14 -14.72
CA PRO A 133 9.15 5.55 -15.10
C PRO A 133 9.70 4.53 -14.10
N ASN A 134 9.14 4.47 -12.88
CA ASN A 134 9.53 3.50 -11.85
C ASN A 134 8.80 2.16 -11.98
N LEU A 135 7.96 1.98 -12.99
CA LEU A 135 7.22 0.75 -13.26
C LEU A 135 7.60 0.20 -14.64
N PRO A 136 7.49 -1.13 -14.83
CA PRO A 136 7.68 -1.70 -16.15
C PRO A 136 6.58 -1.22 -17.09
N ILE A 137 6.96 -0.86 -18.30
CA ILE A 137 6.00 -0.47 -19.33
C ILE A 137 5.22 -1.72 -19.76
N ILE A 138 3.89 -1.62 -19.75
CA ILE A 138 2.98 -2.60 -20.34
C ILE A 138 2.35 -1.93 -21.55
N GLU A 139 2.59 -2.49 -22.74
CA GLU A 139 2.30 -1.82 -24.01
C GLU A 139 0.80 -1.73 -24.29
N THR A 140 0.03 -2.75 -23.88
CA THR A 140 -1.38 -2.85 -24.24
C THR A 140 -2.29 -2.97 -23.02
N TRP A 141 -3.50 -2.39 -23.14
CA TRP A 141 -4.55 -2.55 -22.13
C TRP A 141 -4.93 -4.01 -21.93
N HIS A 142 -4.99 -4.80 -23.00
CA HIS A 142 -5.38 -6.21 -22.92
C HIS A 142 -4.40 -7.02 -22.06
N GLU A 143 -3.09 -6.87 -22.30
CA GLU A 143 -2.05 -7.51 -21.49
C GLU A 143 -2.14 -7.06 -20.03
N PHE A 144 -2.25 -5.74 -19.78
CA PHE A 144 -2.41 -5.22 -18.42
C PHE A 144 -3.65 -5.81 -17.73
N PHE A 145 -4.78 -5.88 -18.43
CA PHE A 145 -6.04 -6.31 -17.85
C PHE A 145 -6.03 -7.80 -17.49
N GLU A 146 -5.43 -8.65 -18.34
CA GLU A 146 -5.19 -10.06 -18.02
C GLU A 146 -4.30 -10.21 -16.77
N LEU A 147 -3.25 -9.40 -16.66
CA LEU A 147 -2.37 -9.36 -15.48
C LEU A 147 -3.10 -8.87 -14.22
N PHE A 148 -3.98 -7.88 -14.35
CA PHE A 148 -4.81 -7.36 -13.26
C PHE A 148 -5.82 -8.40 -12.77
N LEU A 149 -6.48 -9.13 -13.68
CA LEU A 149 -7.48 -10.15 -13.35
C LEU A 149 -6.88 -11.40 -12.73
N LYS A 150 -5.67 -11.79 -13.14
CA LYS A 150 -4.99 -12.94 -12.56
C LYS A 150 -4.80 -12.78 -11.06
N GLY A 151 -4.72 -11.55 -10.54
CA GLY A 151 -4.51 -11.25 -9.12
C GLY A 151 -3.12 -11.65 -8.63
N ASP A 152 -2.55 -12.70 -9.18
CA ASP A 152 -1.22 -13.18 -8.88
C ASP A 152 -0.19 -12.57 -9.85
N GLU A 153 0.89 -12.09 -9.25
CA GLU A 153 2.21 -11.88 -9.87
C GLU A 153 2.50 -10.58 -10.61
N HIS A 154 1.55 -9.64 -10.83
CA HIS A 154 1.87 -8.43 -11.61
C HIS A 154 1.21 -7.12 -11.16
N THR A 155 0.31 -7.15 -10.18
CA THR A 155 -0.31 -5.91 -9.65
C THR A 155 -0.21 -5.87 -8.14
N MET A 156 0.25 -4.73 -7.65
CA MET A 156 0.45 -4.43 -6.24
C MET A 156 -0.83 -4.77 -5.45
N LEU A 157 -0.72 -5.78 -4.57
CA LEU A 157 -1.56 -6.09 -3.41
C LEU A 157 -2.93 -6.74 -3.68
N THR A 158 -2.96 -8.07 -3.62
CA THR A 158 -4.22 -8.81 -3.59
C THR A 158 -5.00 -8.54 -2.29
N LEU A 159 -6.30 -8.26 -2.43
CA LEU A 159 -7.27 -8.43 -1.36
C LEU A 159 -7.65 -9.92 -1.25
N SER A 160 -6.67 -10.80 -1.06
CA SER A 160 -6.92 -12.23 -0.92
C SER A 160 -6.94 -12.66 0.54
N THR A 161 -7.88 -12.12 1.32
CA THR A 161 -8.53 -12.93 2.37
C THR A 161 -10.00 -12.49 2.47
N PRO A 162 -10.97 -13.40 2.33
CA PRO A 162 -12.33 -13.11 2.80
C PRO A 162 -12.23 -12.85 4.31
N LEU A 163 -12.79 -11.72 4.77
CA LEU A 163 -13.03 -11.50 6.19
C LEU A 163 -13.70 -12.77 6.75
N PRO A 164 -13.19 -13.36 7.84
CA PRO A 164 -13.89 -14.45 8.48
C PRO A 164 -15.27 -13.94 8.86
N ILE A 165 -16.29 -14.50 8.23
CA ILE A 165 -17.68 -14.32 8.62
C ILE A 165 -17.72 -14.74 10.10
N LEU A 166 -17.91 -13.76 10.99
CA LEU A 166 -18.17 -14.04 12.39
C LEU A 166 -19.35 -15.00 12.42
N SER A 167 -19.12 -16.23 12.89
CA SER A 167 -20.19 -17.18 13.17
C SER A 167 -21.15 -16.51 14.15
N PRO A 168 -22.46 -16.46 13.87
CA PRO A 168 -23.43 -15.93 14.80
C PRO A 168 -23.41 -16.78 16.08
N ILE A 169 -23.37 -16.08 17.22
CA ILE A 169 -23.55 -16.62 18.58
C ILE A 169 -24.96 -17.18 18.70
#